data_AF-A0A078JLK2-F1
#
_entry.id   AF-A0A078JLK2-F1
#
_cell.length_a   1.000
_cell.length_b   1.000
_cell.length_c   1.000
_cell.angle_alpha   90.00
_cell.angle_beta   90.00
_cell.angle_gamma   90.00
#
_symmetry.space_group_name_H-M   'P 1'
#
loop_
_entity.id
_entity.type
_entity.pdbx_description
1 polymer ?
#
loop_
_entity_poly.entity_id
_entity_poly.type
_entity_poly.pdbx_seq_one_letter_code
_entity_poly.pdbx_strand_id
1 'polypeptide(L)'
;MAFRGKEMMKKLVKKVGAETLTPELKEKLKACVPDSKVVMGRAKRGLYAGRHIQYGNRVSEDGGNKSRRCWKPNVQEKRLFSYIFDRHIKVKVTTHALRCIDKAGGIDEYLLKTPYQKMDTEMGLFWKTKMEQRYAELGQMEVAFFTPEDEAKFEQGFKDLNIAKKEARREARKEARRKMYGGEEKGEEEASIEAGGSESHQDDHGWLEANA
;
A
#
# COMPACT_ATOMS: atom_id res chain seq x y z
N MET A 1 14.48 16.97 -0.75
CA MET A 1 15.22 16.47 0.42
C MET A 1 15.73 15.05 0.15
N ALA A 2 16.84 14.90 -0.60
CA ALA A 2 17.36 13.59 -1.04
C ALA A 2 18.88 13.46 -0.80
N PHE A 3 19.36 14.14 0.25
CA PHE A 3 20.77 14.15 0.68
C PHE A 3 20.94 13.63 2.11
N ARG A 4 19.86 13.53 2.89
CA ARG A 4 19.96 13.23 4.33
C ARG A 4 20.42 11.81 4.62
N GLY A 5 19.99 10.75 3.94
CA GLY A 5 20.33 9.37 4.33
C GLY A 5 21.84 9.04 4.27
N LYS A 6 22.46 9.23 3.10
CA LYS A 6 23.91 9.01 2.90
C LYS A 6 24.76 9.99 3.70
N GLU A 7 24.36 11.25 3.80
CA GLU A 7 25.08 12.22 4.63
C GLU A 7 24.96 11.92 6.12
N MET A 8 23.79 11.47 6.59
CA MET A 8 23.57 11.07 7.98
C MET A 8 24.43 9.85 8.31
N MET A 9 24.49 8.84 7.45
CA MET A 9 25.37 7.70 7.67
C MET A 9 26.85 8.07 7.57
N LYS A 10 27.23 8.95 6.62
CA LYS A 10 28.60 9.47 6.53
C LYS A 10 28.97 10.29 7.78
N LYS A 11 28.03 11.03 8.35
CA LYS A 11 28.18 11.75 9.62
C LYS A 11 28.26 10.80 10.82
N LEU A 12 27.47 9.72 10.84
CA LEU A 12 27.54 8.67 11.88
C LEU A 12 28.88 7.95 11.83
N VAL A 13 29.33 7.50 10.65
CA VAL A 13 30.64 6.86 10.48
C VAL A 13 31.78 7.82 10.84
N LYS A 14 31.67 9.11 10.51
CA LYS A 14 32.62 10.14 10.98
C LYS A 14 32.58 10.34 12.49
N LYS A 15 31.42 10.27 13.14
CA LYS A 15 31.25 10.41 14.60
C LYS A 15 31.76 9.20 15.39
N VAL A 16 31.51 7.99 14.90
CA VAL A 16 31.95 6.73 15.53
C VAL A 16 33.45 6.50 15.31
N GLY A 17 34.04 7.18 14.32
CA GLY A 17 35.43 7.00 13.91
C GLY A 17 35.53 5.90 12.85
N ALA A 18 36.10 6.21 11.68
CA ALA A 18 36.26 5.22 10.62
C ALA A 18 37.32 4.15 10.98
N GLU A 19 38.20 4.44 11.94
CA GLU A 19 39.33 3.60 12.32
C GLU A 19 38.99 2.58 13.41
N THR A 20 37.96 2.85 14.23
CA THR A 20 37.50 1.98 15.33
C THR A 20 36.62 0.81 14.86
N LEU A 21 36.08 0.88 13.64
CA LEU A 21 35.21 -0.14 13.07
C LEU A 21 36.04 -1.29 12.46
N THR A 22 35.78 -2.52 12.93
CA THR A 22 36.35 -3.74 12.34
C THR A 22 35.98 -3.83 10.85
N PRO A 23 36.84 -4.43 10.00
CA PRO A 23 36.57 -4.57 8.56
C PRO A 23 35.25 -5.30 8.29
N GLU A 24 34.91 -6.30 9.10
CA GLU A 24 33.63 -7.01 9.01
C GLU A 24 32.42 -6.11 9.27
N LEU A 25 32.47 -5.23 10.28
CA LEU A 25 31.40 -4.28 10.56
C LEU A 25 31.26 -3.25 9.45
N LYS A 26 32.38 -2.84 8.83
CA LYS A 26 32.37 -1.95 7.66
C LYS A 26 31.69 -2.60 6.46
N GLU A 27 31.92 -3.89 6.23
CA GLU A 27 31.28 -4.65 5.15
C GLU A 27 29.78 -4.83 5.40
N LYS A 28 29.38 -5.17 6.63
CA LYS A 28 27.96 -5.24 7.03
C LYS A 28 27.26 -3.90 6.86
N LEU A 29 27.90 -2.80 7.29
CA LEU A 29 27.37 -1.46 7.09
C LEU A 29 27.21 -1.11 5.60
N LYS A 30 28.18 -1.45 4.75
CA LYS A 30 28.08 -1.24 3.30
C LYS A 30 26.92 -2.03 2.69
N ALA A 31 26.70 -3.27 3.12
CA ALA A 31 25.60 -4.10 2.61
C ALA A 31 24.21 -3.52 2.93
N CYS A 32 24.07 -2.85 4.08
CA CYS A 32 22.82 -2.20 4.51
C CYS A 32 22.57 -0.84 3.85
N VAL A 33 23.55 -0.28 3.15
CA VAL A 33 23.45 1.05 2.52
C VAL A 33 23.27 0.91 1.01
N PRO A 34 22.32 1.64 0.40
CA PRO A 34 22.17 1.64 -1.05
C PRO A 34 23.38 2.27 -1.75
N ASP A 35 23.95 1.56 -2.71
CA ASP A 35 24.99 2.09 -3.61
C ASP A 35 24.34 2.92 -4.73
N SER A 36 23.58 3.95 -4.35
CA SER A 36 22.88 4.78 -5.32
C SER A 36 23.85 5.62 -6.15
N LYS A 37 24.17 5.17 -7.38
CA LYS A 37 24.82 5.96 -8.45
C LYS A 37 23.77 6.56 -9.39
N VAL A 38 22.68 7.05 -8.81
CA VAL A 38 21.52 7.54 -9.56
C VAL A 38 21.79 8.95 -10.08
N VAL A 39 22.06 9.05 -11.38
CA VAL A 39 22.30 10.34 -12.06
C VAL A 39 21.00 11.10 -12.30
N MET A 40 19.90 10.39 -12.58
CA MET A 40 18.65 11.02 -13.02
C MET A 40 17.67 11.29 -11.87
N GLY A 41 17.21 12.53 -11.73
CA GLY A 41 16.24 12.91 -10.69
C GLY A 41 14.92 12.13 -10.74
N ARG A 42 14.49 11.72 -11.94
CA ARG A 42 13.29 10.88 -12.14
C ARG A 42 13.40 9.48 -11.54
N ALA A 43 14.60 8.90 -11.45
CA ALA A 43 14.79 7.58 -10.82
C ALA A 43 14.53 7.62 -9.32
N LYS A 44 14.80 8.75 -8.66
CA LYS A 44 14.54 8.92 -7.23
C LYS A 44 13.05 8.80 -6.86
N ARG A 45 12.16 8.95 -7.85
CA ARG A 45 10.69 8.90 -7.68
C ARG A 45 10.04 7.69 -8.34
N GLY A 46 10.81 6.70 -8.79
CA GLY A 46 10.27 5.53 -9.49
C GLY A 46 11.14 4.29 -9.35
N LEU A 47 10.69 3.19 -9.95
CA LEU A 47 11.39 1.91 -9.93
C LEU A 47 12.10 1.68 -11.27
N TYR A 48 13.42 1.85 -11.27
CA TYR A 48 14.22 1.77 -12.49
C TYR A 48 15.15 0.55 -12.57
N ALA A 49 15.33 -0.18 -11.47
CA ALA A 49 16.16 -1.39 -11.37
C ALA A 49 17.56 -1.20 -12.00
N GLY A 50 18.31 -0.19 -11.54
CA GLY A 50 19.65 0.13 -12.04
C GLY A 50 19.72 0.68 -13.46
N ARG A 51 18.60 0.83 -14.18
CA ARG A 51 18.60 1.43 -15.52
C ARG A 51 18.67 2.95 -15.42
N HIS A 52 19.67 3.54 -16.07
CA HIS A 52 19.89 4.98 -16.09
C HIS A 52 20.02 5.51 -17.53
N ILE A 53 20.03 6.84 -17.67
CA ILE A 53 20.35 7.48 -18.93
C ILE A 53 21.83 7.20 -19.22
N GLN A 54 22.10 6.65 -20.39
CA GLN A 54 23.47 6.53 -20.89
C GLN A 54 23.77 7.73 -21.77
N TYR A 55 24.96 8.29 -21.61
CA TYR A 55 25.48 9.38 -22.43
C TYR A 55 26.65 8.84 -23.25
N GLY A 56 26.71 9.22 -24.52
CA GLY A 56 27.79 8.78 -25.41
C GLY A 56 27.67 9.42 -26.78
N ASN A 57 28.25 8.77 -27.78
CA ASN A 57 28.34 9.30 -29.14
C ASN A 57 27.61 8.38 -30.12
N ARG A 58 27.00 8.97 -31.14
CA ARG A 58 26.70 8.30 -32.41
C ARG A 58 27.94 8.47 -33.28
N VAL A 59 28.50 7.37 -33.78
CA VAL A 59 29.60 7.37 -34.73
C VAL A 59 29.00 7.14 -36.11
N SER A 60 29.36 7.97 -37.11
CA SER A 60 28.96 7.72 -38.50
C SER A 60 29.66 6.47 -39.04
N GLU A 61 28.97 5.70 -39.87
CA GLU A 61 29.47 4.45 -40.46
C GLU A 61 30.70 4.69 -41.35
N ASP A 62 30.63 5.66 -42.26
CA ASP A 62 31.69 5.86 -43.27
C ASP A 62 32.81 6.82 -42.82
N GLY A 63 32.48 7.82 -42.00
CA GLY A 63 33.38 8.97 -41.73
C GLY A 63 33.91 9.08 -40.30
N GLY A 64 33.58 8.15 -39.40
CA GLY A 64 34.01 8.20 -37.99
C GLY A 64 33.58 9.44 -37.19
N ASN A 65 32.72 10.30 -37.74
CA ASN A 65 32.26 11.54 -37.13
C ASN A 65 31.43 11.23 -35.88
N LYS A 66 31.78 11.88 -34.77
CA LYS A 66 31.18 11.64 -33.45
C LYS A 66 30.19 12.76 -33.09
N SER A 67 28.90 12.44 -33.03
CA SER A 67 27.87 13.35 -32.51
C SER A 67 27.39 12.90 -31.13
N ARG A 68 27.23 13.83 -30.18
CA ARG A 68 26.70 13.49 -28.83
C ARG A 68 25.26 13.01 -28.93
N ARG A 69 24.93 11.92 -28.23
CA ARG A 69 23.55 11.43 -28.05
C ARG A 69 23.33 10.91 -26.63
N CYS A 70 22.06 10.78 -26.26
CA CYS A 70 21.64 10.14 -25.02
C CYS A 70 20.70 8.96 -25.32
N TRP A 71 20.81 7.90 -24.52
CA TRP A 71 19.88 6.76 -24.54
C TRP A 71 19.04 6.79 -23.28
N LYS A 72 17.73 6.96 -23.45
CA LYS A 72 16.76 7.00 -22.35
C LYS A 72 16.21 5.59 -22.13
N PRO A 73 16.09 5.11 -20.87
CA PRO A 73 15.37 3.88 -20.58
C PRO A 73 13.89 4.01 -20.95
N ASN A 74 13.28 2.89 -21.32
CA ASN A 74 11.84 2.79 -21.56
C ASN A 74 11.09 2.78 -20.22
N VAL A 75 10.35 3.85 -19.92
CA VAL A 75 9.65 4.06 -18.64
C VAL A 75 8.16 4.15 -18.92
N GLN A 76 7.39 3.38 -18.18
CA GLN A 76 5.94 3.30 -18.29
C GLN A 76 5.30 3.62 -16.94
N GLU A 77 4.17 4.29 -16.95
CA GLU A 77 3.37 4.51 -15.74
C GLU A 77 2.37 3.36 -15.60
N LYS A 78 2.49 2.58 -14.53
CA LYS A 78 1.66 1.39 -14.30
C LYS A 78 1.10 1.40 -12.88
N ARG A 79 -0.06 0.76 -12.74
CA ARG A 79 -0.69 0.45 -11.45
C ARG A 79 -0.32 -0.99 -11.11
N LEU A 80 0.44 -1.18 -10.04
CA LEU A 80 0.85 -2.49 -9.55
C LEU A 80 0.07 -2.78 -8.27
N PHE A 81 -0.50 -3.98 -8.17
CA PHE A 81 -1.21 -4.40 -6.98
C PHE A 81 -0.21 -4.87 -5.92
N SER A 82 -0.32 -4.37 -4.70
CA SER A 82 0.42 -4.86 -3.53
C SER A 82 -0.52 -5.67 -2.65
N TYR A 83 -0.18 -6.92 -2.38
CA TYR A 83 -0.94 -7.84 -1.54
C TYR A 83 -0.98 -7.37 -0.08
N ILE A 84 0.14 -6.86 0.45
CA ILE A 84 0.25 -6.45 1.85
C ILE A 84 -0.67 -5.26 2.18
N PHE A 85 -0.79 -4.32 1.23
CA PHE A 85 -1.58 -3.11 1.44
C PHE A 85 -2.99 -3.20 0.83
N ASP A 86 -3.33 -4.33 0.20
CA ASP A 86 -4.58 -4.58 -0.51
C ASP A 86 -5.02 -3.41 -1.40
N ARG A 87 -4.07 -2.84 -2.15
CA ARG A 87 -4.31 -1.65 -2.97
C ARG A 87 -3.40 -1.58 -4.18
N HIS A 88 -3.84 -0.83 -5.17
CA HIS A 88 -3.05 -0.51 -6.34
C HIS A 88 -2.12 0.68 -6.05
N ILE A 89 -0.82 0.51 -6.32
CA ILE A 89 0.20 1.55 -6.24
C ILE A 89 0.54 2.01 -7.66
N LYS A 90 0.36 3.30 -7.93
CA LYS A 90 0.70 3.92 -9.21
C LYS A 90 2.16 4.37 -9.18
N VAL A 91 3.00 3.80 -10.05
CA VAL A 91 4.45 4.07 -10.08
C VAL A 91 4.96 4.17 -11.51
N LYS A 92 5.99 4.99 -11.73
CA LYS A 92 6.78 4.97 -12.97
C LYS A 92 7.82 3.86 -12.88
N VAL A 93 7.70 2.89 -13.78
CA VAL A 93 8.49 1.65 -13.76
C VAL A 93 9.17 1.48 -15.12
N THR A 94 10.42 1.01 -15.14
CA THR A 94 11.05 0.61 -16.40
C THR A 94 10.53 -0.74 -16.86
N THR A 95 10.55 -1.01 -18.17
CA THR A 95 10.16 -2.34 -18.68
C THR A 95 11.03 -3.47 -18.11
N HIS A 96 12.31 -3.17 -17.83
CA HIS A 96 13.19 -4.11 -17.13
C HIS A 96 12.72 -4.40 -15.70
N ALA A 97 12.32 -3.36 -14.95
CA ALA A 97 11.81 -3.52 -13.59
C ALA A 97 10.48 -4.28 -13.58
N LEU A 98 9.57 -4.03 -14.53
CA LEU A 98 8.34 -4.81 -14.69
C LEU A 98 8.65 -6.31 -14.84
N ARG A 99 9.56 -6.67 -15.75
CA ARG A 99 9.96 -8.08 -15.92
C ARG A 99 10.57 -8.70 -14.66
N CYS A 100 11.30 -7.91 -13.86
CA CYS A 100 11.85 -8.37 -12.59
C CYS A 100 10.76 -8.55 -11.52
N ILE A 101 9.73 -7.71 -11.52
CA ILE A 101 8.55 -7.82 -10.66
C ILE A 101 7.78 -9.09 -11.00
N ASP A 102 7.52 -9.33 -12.28
CA ASP A 102 6.84 -10.54 -12.75
C ASP A 102 7.63 -11.80 -12.38
N LYS A 103 8.96 -11.77 -12.55
CA LYS A 103 9.86 -12.87 -12.14
C LYS A 103 9.85 -13.10 -10.62
N ALA A 104 9.67 -12.05 -9.82
CA ALA A 104 9.65 -12.16 -8.37
C ALA A 104 8.31 -12.68 -7.84
N GLY A 105 7.23 -12.53 -8.60
CA GLY A 105 5.86 -12.91 -8.24
C GLY A 105 4.96 -11.75 -7.81
N GLY A 106 5.42 -10.51 -7.95
CA GLY A 106 4.69 -9.33 -7.48
C GLY A 106 5.61 -8.20 -7.02
N ILE A 107 5.04 -7.03 -6.76
CA ILE A 107 5.81 -5.84 -6.33
C ILE A 107 6.37 -6.02 -4.92
N ASP A 108 5.60 -6.68 -4.05
CA ASP A 108 5.93 -6.90 -2.65
C ASP A 108 7.12 -7.85 -2.53
N GLU A 109 7.03 -9.00 -3.21
CA GLU A 109 8.09 -10.00 -3.27
C GLU A 109 9.34 -9.42 -3.93
N TYR A 110 9.18 -8.61 -4.98
CA TYR A 110 10.30 -7.93 -5.62
C TYR A 110 11.05 -7.02 -4.63
N LEU A 111 10.32 -6.22 -3.85
CA LEU A 111 10.93 -5.28 -2.91
C LEU A 111 11.61 -6.01 -1.75
N LEU A 112 11.01 -7.09 -1.24
CA LEU A 112 11.60 -7.91 -0.19
C LEU A 112 12.86 -8.64 -0.66
N LYS A 113 12.80 -9.31 -1.83
CA LYS A 113 13.92 -10.08 -2.40
C LYS A 113 15.08 -9.20 -2.84
N THR A 114 14.83 -7.95 -3.21
CA THR A 114 15.89 -7.06 -3.69
C THR A 114 16.78 -6.62 -2.52
N PRO A 115 18.11 -6.82 -2.59
CA PRO A 115 19.02 -6.44 -1.52
C PRO A 115 19.13 -4.92 -1.40
N TYR A 116 19.37 -4.44 -0.19
CA TYR A 116 19.49 -3.01 0.15
C TYR A 116 20.51 -2.27 -0.73
N GLN A 117 21.63 -2.92 -1.06
CA GLN A 117 22.66 -2.35 -1.94
C GLN A 117 22.15 -2.05 -3.36
N LYS A 118 21.28 -2.90 -3.93
CA LYS A 118 20.69 -2.73 -5.27
C LYS A 118 19.47 -1.80 -5.29
N MET A 119 19.00 -1.37 -4.13
CA MET A 119 17.90 -0.42 -4.03
C MET A 119 18.42 0.99 -4.29
N ASP A 120 18.30 1.41 -5.54
CA ASP A 120 18.76 2.74 -5.97
C ASP A 120 17.92 3.91 -5.40
N THR A 121 16.68 3.62 -5.00
CA THR A 121 15.64 4.63 -4.73
C THR A 121 15.30 4.68 -3.23
N GLU A 122 15.31 5.89 -2.64
CA GLU A 122 14.89 6.13 -1.25
C GLU A 122 13.45 5.69 -0.98
N MET A 123 12.54 5.95 -1.93
CA MET A 123 11.17 5.47 -1.88
C MET A 123 11.08 3.93 -1.87
N GLY A 124 11.97 3.24 -2.59
CA GLY A 124 12.02 1.78 -2.57
C GLY A 124 12.45 1.23 -1.21
N LEU A 125 13.42 1.88 -0.56
CA LEU A 125 13.84 1.55 0.80
C LEU A 125 12.72 1.77 1.81
N PHE A 126 12.04 2.92 1.74
CA PHE A 126 10.91 3.22 2.60
C PHE A 126 9.77 2.21 2.46
N TRP A 127 9.46 1.80 1.22
CA TRP A 127 8.45 0.77 0.99
C TRP A 127 8.90 -0.58 1.52
N LYS A 128 10.14 -0.97 1.31
CA LYS A 128 10.68 -2.22 1.85
C LYS A 128 10.56 -2.27 3.38
N THR A 129 11.01 -1.22 4.08
CA THR A 129 10.91 -1.17 5.55
C THR A 129 9.46 -1.20 6.03
N LYS A 130 8.56 -0.51 5.31
CA LYS A 130 7.13 -0.50 5.64
C LYS A 130 6.50 -1.88 5.43
N MET A 131 6.91 -2.60 4.38
CA MET A 131 6.45 -3.96 4.11
C MET A 131 6.97 -4.95 5.15
N GLU A 132 8.26 -4.88 5.49
CA GLU A 132 8.85 -5.72 6.55
C GLU A 132 8.14 -5.51 7.89
N GLN A 133 7.81 -4.26 8.25
CA GLN A 133 7.00 -3.94 9.44
C GLN A 133 5.63 -4.61 9.38
N ARG A 134 4.90 -4.49 8.26
CA ARG A 134 3.59 -5.14 8.11
C ARG A 134 3.67 -6.66 8.17
N TYR A 135 4.70 -7.27 7.58
CA TYR A 135 4.91 -8.71 7.69
C TYR A 135 5.25 -9.14 9.11
N ALA A 136 6.00 -8.34 9.86
CA ALA A 136 6.26 -8.61 11.27
C ALA A 136 4.96 -8.53 12.10
N GLU A 137 4.12 -7.53 11.86
CA GLU A 137 2.80 -7.39 12.49
C GLU A 137 1.89 -8.59 12.15
N LEU A 138 1.82 -8.97 10.87
CA LEU A 138 1.02 -10.11 10.41
C LEU A 138 1.56 -11.45 10.94
N GLY A 139 2.88 -11.58 11.07
CA GLY A 139 3.52 -12.79 11.62
C GLY A 139 3.39 -12.91 13.14
N GLN A 140 3.26 -11.78 13.86
CA GLN A 140 2.95 -11.75 15.29
C GLN A 140 1.46 -11.97 15.57
N MET A 141 0.61 -11.77 14.57
CA MET A 141 -0.80 -12.08 14.67
C MET A 141 -0.96 -13.59 14.74
N GLU A 142 -1.20 -14.11 15.94
CA GLU A 142 -1.55 -15.51 16.11
C GLU A 142 -2.86 -15.76 15.36
N VAL A 143 -2.77 -16.53 14.27
CA VAL A 143 -3.95 -17.04 13.58
C VAL A 143 -4.52 -18.13 14.47
N ALA A 144 -5.34 -17.74 15.43
CA ALA A 144 -6.11 -18.66 16.24
C ALA A 144 -7.14 -19.35 15.33
N PHE A 145 -6.95 -20.65 15.09
CA PHE A 145 -8.02 -21.48 14.54
C PHE A 145 -9.08 -21.62 15.63
N PHE A 146 -10.19 -20.92 15.47
CA PHE A 146 -11.31 -21.02 16.39
C PHE A 146 -11.96 -22.40 16.26
N THR A 147 -12.49 -22.92 17.37
CA THR A 147 -13.35 -24.10 17.30
C THR A 147 -14.70 -23.72 16.70
N PRO A 148 -15.42 -24.63 16.01
CA PRO A 148 -16.74 -24.32 15.43
C PRO A 148 -17.75 -23.78 16.45
N GLU A 149 -17.62 -24.18 17.72
CA GLU A 149 -18.46 -23.67 18.81
C GLU A 149 -18.16 -22.21 19.15
N ASP A 150 -16.89 -21.81 19.12
CA ASP A 150 -16.49 -20.44 19.39
C ASP A 150 -16.88 -19.52 18.22
N GLU A 151 -16.74 -20.00 16.98
CA GLU A 151 -17.24 -19.30 15.79
C GLU A 151 -18.73 -18.98 15.89
N ALA A 152 -19.56 -19.95 16.28
CA ALA A 152 -21.00 -19.76 16.48
C ALA A 152 -21.33 -18.74 17.59
N LYS A 153 -20.56 -18.73 18.68
CA LYS A 153 -20.72 -17.73 19.77
C LYS A 153 -20.37 -16.33 19.27
N PHE A 154 -19.31 -16.17 18.47
CA PHE A 154 -18.96 -14.88 17.87
C PHE A 154 -20.05 -14.42 16.91
N GLU A 155 -20.60 -15.30 16.06
CA GLU A 155 -21.69 -14.95 15.15
C GLU A 155 -22.94 -14.45 15.89
N GLN A 156 -23.33 -15.11 16.98
CA GLN A 156 -24.44 -14.67 17.82
C GLN A 156 -24.13 -13.31 18.45
N GLY A 157 -22.93 -13.13 19.01
CA GLY A 157 -22.49 -11.84 19.55
C GLY A 157 -22.50 -10.70 18.53
N PHE A 158 -22.11 -10.96 17.28
CA PHE A 158 -22.18 -9.95 16.20
C PHE A 158 -23.62 -9.63 15.78
N LYS A 159 -24.53 -10.61 15.78
CA LYS A 159 -25.96 -10.39 15.52
C LYS A 159 -26.58 -9.50 16.59
N ASP A 160 -26.31 -9.79 17.85
CA ASP A 160 -26.80 -9.02 18.99
C ASP A 160 -26.24 -7.59 18.99
N LEU A 161 -24.95 -7.42 18.71
CA LEU A 161 -24.32 -6.11 18.53
C LEU A 161 -24.97 -5.31 17.39
N ASN A 162 -25.28 -5.95 16.27
CA ASN A 162 -25.94 -5.28 15.14
C ASN A 162 -27.37 -4.89 15.48
N ILE A 163 -28.12 -5.71 16.22
CA ILE A 163 -29.46 -5.39 16.72
C ILE A 163 -29.38 -4.19 17.66
N ALA A 164 -28.50 -4.22 18.65
CA ALA A 164 -28.30 -3.11 19.59
C ALA A 164 -27.88 -1.81 18.88
N LYS A 165 -26.97 -1.88 17.91
CA LYS A 165 -26.55 -0.71 17.11
C LYS A 165 -27.70 -0.14 16.26
N LYS A 166 -28.59 -1.01 15.77
CA LYS A 166 -29.79 -0.63 15.01
C LYS A 166 -30.83 0.01 15.92
N GLU A 167 -31.01 -0.49 17.13
CA GLU A 167 -31.88 0.06 18.17
C GLU A 167 -31.40 1.43 18.64
N ALA A 168 -30.12 1.57 18.99
CA ALA A 168 -29.52 2.86 19.35
C ALA A 168 -29.68 3.91 18.22
N ARG A 169 -29.54 3.50 16.95
CA ARG A 169 -29.78 4.39 15.81
C ARG A 169 -31.27 4.76 15.67
N ARG A 170 -32.19 3.86 15.99
CA ARG A 170 -33.64 4.11 16.03
C ARG A 170 -34.00 5.07 17.16
N GLU A 171 -33.43 4.88 18.34
CA GLU A 171 -33.63 5.75 19.50
C GLU A 171 -33.06 7.14 19.25
N ALA A 172 -31.84 7.26 18.73
CA ALA A 172 -31.27 8.55 18.32
C ALA A 172 -32.14 9.26 17.27
N ARG A 173 -32.76 8.54 16.33
CA ARG A 173 -33.74 9.11 15.38
C ARG A 173 -35.02 9.57 16.07
N LYS A 174 -35.57 8.78 17.01
CA LYS A 174 -36.76 9.15 17.79
C LYS A 174 -36.48 10.37 18.66
N GLU A 175 -35.33 10.42 19.32
CA GLU A 175 -34.89 11.53 20.16
C GLU A 175 -34.64 12.79 19.32
N ALA A 176 -33.98 12.67 18.16
CA ALA A 176 -33.84 13.79 17.23
C ALA A 176 -35.19 14.30 16.72
N ARG A 177 -36.15 13.41 16.42
CA ARG A 177 -37.52 13.80 16.04
C ARG A 177 -38.25 14.49 17.19
N ARG A 178 -38.11 14.01 18.43
CA ARG A 178 -38.65 14.65 19.64
C ARG A 178 -38.04 16.02 19.89
N LYS A 179 -36.74 16.21 19.60
CA LYS A 179 -36.04 17.49 19.74
C LYS A 179 -36.39 18.49 18.63
N MET A 180 -36.76 18.00 17.44
CA MET A 180 -37.18 18.81 16.29
C MET A 180 -38.65 19.25 16.36
N TYR A 181 -39.55 18.39 16.86
CA TYR A 181 -41.00 18.66 16.93
C TYR A 181 -41.54 18.85 18.35
N GLY A 182 -40.71 18.69 19.39
CA GLY A 182 -41.11 18.84 20.79
C GLY A 182 -41.10 20.30 21.26
N GLY A 183 -41.97 21.12 20.67
CA GLY A 183 -42.62 22.21 21.38
C GLY A 183 -44.04 21.74 21.71
N GLU A 184 -44.45 21.85 22.97
CA GLU A 184 -45.73 21.46 23.58
C GLU A 184 -46.83 20.91 22.65
N GLU A 185 -47.17 19.62 22.82
CA GLU A 185 -48.53 19.15 22.61
C GLU A 185 -48.98 18.36 23.83
N LYS A 186 -50.01 18.91 24.51
CA LYS A 186 -50.86 18.22 25.48
C LYS A 186 -51.73 17.22 24.74
N GLY A 187 -52.02 16.09 25.38
CA GLY A 187 -53.15 15.23 25.03
C GLY A 187 -52.80 13.76 25.02
N GLU A 188 -53.22 13.07 26.08
CA GLU A 188 -53.39 11.62 26.12
C GLU A 188 -54.44 11.21 25.08
N GLU A 189 -54.21 10.10 24.36
CA GLU A 189 -55.29 9.18 23.97
C GLU A 189 -54.69 7.83 23.57
N GLU A 190 -55.00 6.82 24.39
CA GLU A 190 -54.90 5.41 24.02
C GLU A 190 -56.01 5.09 23.01
N ALA A 191 -55.67 4.46 21.88
CA ALA A 191 -56.63 3.73 21.07
C ALA A 191 -55.94 2.59 20.32
N SER A 192 -56.17 1.37 20.81
CA SER A 192 -56.00 0.11 20.08
C SER A 192 -57.00 0.01 18.94
N ILE A 193 -56.54 -0.23 17.71
CA ILE A 193 -57.34 -0.87 16.64
C ILE A 193 -56.46 -1.89 15.92
N GLU A 194 -57.05 -3.08 15.77
CA GLU A 194 -56.49 -4.32 15.26
C GLU A 194 -56.30 -4.35 13.73
N ALA A 195 -55.48 -5.33 13.31
CA ALA A 195 -55.61 -6.19 12.13
C ALA A 195 -55.50 -5.61 10.70
N GLY A 196 -54.53 -6.18 9.98
CA GLY A 196 -54.71 -6.61 8.57
C GLY A 196 -53.94 -5.81 7.52
N GLY A 197 -52.99 -6.48 6.85
CA GLY A 197 -52.40 -5.96 5.60
C GLY A 197 -51.03 -6.54 5.29
N SER A 198 -51.01 -7.71 4.65
CA SER A 198 -49.85 -8.28 3.97
C SER A 198 -49.37 -7.36 2.84
N GLU A 199 -48.08 -7.01 2.82
CA GLU A 199 -47.42 -6.64 1.56
C GLU A 199 -45.94 -7.04 1.62
N SER A 200 -45.65 -8.17 0.97
CA SER A 200 -44.31 -8.64 0.64
C SER A 200 -43.70 -7.70 -0.39
N HIS A 201 -42.66 -6.94 -0.01
CA HIS A 201 -41.81 -6.25 -0.97
C HIS A 201 -40.73 -7.26 -1.42
N GLN A 202 -40.93 -7.85 -2.58
CA GLN A 202 -39.92 -8.64 -3.28
C GLN A 202 -38.86 -7.68 -3.84
N ASP A 203 -37.63 -7.87 -3.39
CA ASP A 203 -36.45 -7.22 -3.96
C ASP A 203 -36.18 -7.79 -5.35
N ASP A 204 -36.61 -7.10 -6.39
CA ASP A 204 -36.23 -7.39 -7.77
C ASP A 204 -34.77 -6.98 -8.02
N HIS A 205 -33.85 -7.91 -7.75
CA HIS A 205 -32.51 -7.88 -8.34
C HIS A 205 -32.56 -8.40 -9.78
N GLY A 206 -33.01 -7.54 -10.69
CA GLY A 206 -32.96 -7.73 -12.13
C GLY A 206 -31.55 -7.52 -12.68
N TRP A 207 -30.95 -8.61 -13.15
CA TRP A 207 -29.73 -8.70 -13.93
C TRP A 207 -29.72 -7.76 -15.14
N LEU A 208 -28.60 -7.07 -15.36
CA LEU A 208 -28.23 -6.48 -16.64
C LEU A 208 -27.06 -7.27 -17.23
N GLU A 209 -27.38 -8.40 -17.86
CA GLU A 209 -26.57 -9.00 -18.92
C GLU A 209 -27.36 -8.91 -20.22
N ALA A 210 -26.86 -8.10 -21.17
CA ALA A 210 -27.01 -8.31 -22.60
C ALA A 210 -26.18 -7.28 -23.36
N ASN A 211 -25.18 -7.78 -24.10
CA ASN A 211 -24.91 -7.52 -25.52
C ASN A 211 -23.65 -8.35 -25.85
N ALA A 212 -23.80 -9.48 -26.55
CA ALA A 212 -23.93 -9.60 -28.01
C ALA A 212 -22.59 -9.31 -28.71
#